data_AF-A0A817HT52-F1
#
_entry.id   AF-A0A817HT52-F1
#
_cell.length_a   1.000
_cell.length_b   1.000
_cell.length_c   1.000
_cell.angle_alpha   90.00
_cell.angle_beta   90.00
_cell.angle_gamma   90.00
#
_symmetry.space_group_name_H-M   'P 1'
#
loop_
_entity.id
_entity.type
_entity.pdbx_description
1 polymer ?
#
loop_
_entity_poly.entity_id
_entity_poly.type
_entity_poly.pdbx_seq_one_letter_code
_entity_poly.pdbx_strand_id
1 'polypeptide(L)' 'MLASFRKQDKKDEESGTSGNPYKNLEKASVLQEARTFNETPVNARKCIQILTKIIYMINQPDMVQKKYFHFFFC' A
#
# COMPACT_ATOMS: atom_id res chain seq x y z
N MET A 1 2.25 35.82 29.37
CA MET A 1 2.21 35.08 28.09
C MET A 1 1.71 33.68 28.40
N LEU A 2 0.64 33.12 27.85
CA LEU A 2 -0.27 33.45 26.75
C LEU A 2 -1.65 32.89 27.12
N ALA A 3 -2.71 33.59 26.71
CA ALA A 3 -4.09 33.15 26.88
C ALA A 3 -4.39 31.99 25.92
N SER A 4 -4.77 30.84 26.47
CA SER A 4 -5.33 29.73 25.69
C SER A 4 -6.83 29.96 25.48
N PHE A 5 -7.18 30.57 24.35
CA PHE A 5 -8.52 30.54 23.80
C PHE A 5 -8.45 30.43 22.28
N ARG A 6 -8.78 29.25 21.74
CA ARG A 6 -10.04 29.04 21.02
C ARG A 6 -10.22 27.56 20.68
N LYS A 7 -11.40 27.08 21.07
CA LYS A 7 -12.06 25.87 20.59
C LYS A 7 -12.10 25.91 19.06
N GLN A 8 -11.80 24.77 18.43
CA GLN A 8 -12.36 24.47 17.12
C GLN A 8 -13.04 23.11 17.20
N ASP A 9 -14.18 23.08 16.54
CA ASP A 9 -15.36 22.33 16.85
C ASP A 9 -15.30 20.84 16.51
N LYS A 10 -16.15 20.11 17.24
CA LYS A 10 -16.49 18.71 17.08
C LYS A 10 -17.39 18.55 15.84
N LYS A 11 -16.94 17.81 14.82
CA LYS A 11 -17.69 17.16 13.70
C LYS A 11 -16.63 16.57 12.76
N ASP A 12 -16.62 15.32 12.31
CA ASP A 12 -17.62 14.26 12.05
C ASP A 12 -16.82 12.94 12.25
N GLU A 13 -17.25 11.95 13.03
CA GLU A 13 -18.15 10.86 12.63
C GLU A 13 -17.79 10.19 11.27
N GLU A 14 -17.86 8.85 11.25
CA GLU A 14 -17.57 7.91 10.15
C GLU A 14 -16.12 7.37 10.10
N SER A 15 -15.74 6.40 10.93
CA SER A 15 -16.08 4.97 10.77
C SER A 15 -15.84 4.44 9.33
N GLY A 16 -14.68 3.84 9.06
CA GLY A 16 -14.62 2.70 8.13
C GLY A 16 -13.98 2.83 6.74
N THR A 17 -13.29 3.90 6.36
CA THR A 17 -12.73 4.05 4.98
C THR A 17 -11.19 4.07 4.90
N SER A 18 -10.47 3.51 5.85
CA SER A 18 -9.03 3.24 5.69
C SER A 18 -8.79 1.99 4.85
N GLY A 19 -9.19 2.04 3.58
CA GLY A 19 -8.87 0.98 2.61
C GLY A 19 -7.36 0.90 2.42
N ASN A 20 -6.81 -0.32 2.38
CA ASN A 20 -5.39 -0.52 2.09
C ASN A 20 -5.04 0.15 0.74
N PRO A 21 -4.05 1.07 0.67
CA PRO A 21 -3.76 1.87 -0.52
C PRO A 21 -3.34 1.05 -1.74
N TYR A 22 -2.99 -0.22 -1.52
CA TYR A 22 -2.57 -1.17 -2.54
C TYR A 22 -3.68 -2.10 -3.02
N LYS A 23 -4.91 -1.98 -2.47
CA LYS A 23 -6.03 -2.92 -2.70
C LYS A 23 -6.40 -3.07 -4.19
N ASN A 24 -6.30 -2.01 -4.99
CA ASN A 24 -6.67 -1.99 -6.41
C ASN A 24 -5.46 -1.68 -7.31
N LEU A 25 -4.31 -2.30 -7.05
CA LEU A 25 -3.14 -2.15 -7.92
C LEU A 25 -3.33 -2.92 -9.23
N GLU A 26 -3.11 -2.22 -10.35
CA GLU A 26 -3.09 -2.84 -11.67
C GLU A 26 -1.73 -3.45 -11.99
N LYS A 27 -1.71 -4.73 -12.41
CA LYS A 27 -0.47 -5.45 -12.73
C LYS A 27 0.36 -4.73 -13.79
N ALA A 28 -0.29 -4.19 -14.81
CA ALA A 28 0.37 -3.46 -15.88
C ALA A 28 1.08 -2.19 -15.36
N SER A 29 0.44 -1.44 -14.46
CA SER A 29 1.02 -0.23 -13.88
C SER A 29 2.28 -0.55 -13.06
N VAL A 30 2.22 -1.57 -12.20
CA VAL A 30 3.38 -1.94 -11.36
C VAL A 30 4.56 -2.44 -12.20
N LEU A 31 4.28 -3.18 -13.29
CA LEU A 31 5.32 -3.62 -14.24
C LEU A 31 5.93 -2.46 -15.04
N GLN A 32 5.13 -1.45 -15.39
CA GLN A 32 5.66 -0.23 -16.02
C GLN A 32 6.56 0.54 -15.05
N GLU A 33 6.14 0.69 -13.80
CA GLU A 33 6.93 1.36 -12.77
C GLU A 33 8.26 0.64 -12.47
N ALA A 34 8.29 -0.70 -12.56
CA ALA A 34 9.50 -1.51 -12.36
C ALA A 34 10.66 -1.16 -13.29
N ARG A 35 10.42 -0.44 -14.40
CA ARG A 35 11.51 0.11 -15.24
C ARG A 35 12.43 1.05 -14.46
N THR A 36 11.93 1.70 -13.41
CA THR A 36 12.69 2.57 -12.50
C THR A 36 13.91 1.86 -11.88
N PHE A 37 13.89 0.54 -11.75
CA PHE A 37 15.05 -0.23 -11.26
C PHE A 37 16.27 -0.17 -12.20
N ASN A 38 16.06 0.11 -13.48
CA ASN A 38 17.13 0.20 -14.48
C ASN A 38 17.64 1.65 -14.68
N GLU A 39 17.05 2.64 -14.01
CA GLU A 39 17.54 4.02 -14.07
C GLU A 39 18.89 4.15 -13.36
N THR A 40 19.82 4.92 -13.96
CA THR A 40 21.10 5.25 -13.33
C THR A 40 21.23 6.78 -13.27
N PRO A 41 21.32 7.39 -12.08
CA PRO A 41 21.40 6.75 -10.75
C PRO A 41 20.04 6.21 -10.26
N VAL A 42 20.08 5.08 -9.54
CA VAL A 42 18.89 4.41 -9.00
C VAL A 42 18.20 5.28 -7.95
N ASN A 43 16.87 5.44 -8.07
CA ASN A 43 16.07 6.13 -7.07
C ASN A 43 15.53 5.17 -5.99
N ALA A 44 16.32 4.99 -4.93
CA ALA A 44 15.99 4.07 -3.84
C ALA A 44 14.58 4.26 -3.25
N ARG A 45 14.10 5.51 -3.09
CA ARG A 45 12.76 5.78 -2.55
C ARG A 45 11.66 5.22 -3.46
N LYS A 46 11.76 5.43 -4.77
CA LYS A 46 10.80 4.88 -5.73
C LYS A 46 10.89 3.35 -5.78
N CYS A 47 12.11 2.80 -5.76
CA CYS A 47 12.35 1.37 -5.78
C CYS A 47 11.68 0.64 -4.60
N ILE A 48 11.77 1.20 -3.38
CA ILE A 48 11.12 0.63 -2.19
C ILE A 48 9.60 0.61 -2.37
N GLN A 49 9.01 1.71 -2.86
CA GLN A 49 7.56 1.80 -3.09
C GLN A 49 7.09 0.75 -4.12
N ILE A 50 7.83 0.60 -5.22
CA ILE A 50 7.51 -0.39 -6.26
C ILE A 50 7.64 -1.81 -5.69
N LEU A 51 8.68 -2.08 -4.90
CA LEU A 51 8.86 -3.38 -4.26
C LEU A 51 7.70 -3.71 -3.30
N THR A 52 7.24 -2.75 -2.51
CA THR A 52 6.06 -2.92 -1.63
C THR A 52 4.80 -3.27 -2.45
N LYS A 53 4.57 -2.60 -3.59
CA LYS A 53 3.46 -2.92 -4.50
C LYS A 53 3.54 -4.36 -5.02
N ILE A 54 4.73 -4.81 -5.44
CA ILE A 54 4.97 -6.17 -5.94
C ILE A 54 4.69 -7.21 -4.85
N ILE A 55 5.22 -7.01 -3.64
CA ILE A 55 4.99 -7.90 -2.50
C ILE A 55 3.49 -7.99 -2.18
N TYR A 56 2.79 -6.86 -2.18
CA TYR A 56 1.35 -6.85 -1.93
C TYR A 56 0.57 -7.64 -2.99
N MET A 57 0.91 -7.48 -4.26
CA MET A 57 0.26 -8.21 -5.35
C MET A 57 0.50 -9.73 -5.30
N ILE A 58 1.70 -10.16 -4.89
CA ILE A 58 2.01 -11.59 -4.71
C ILE A 58 1.22 -12.19 -3.54
N ASN A 59 1.01 -11.40 -2.49
CA ASN A 59 0.22 -11.80 -1.33
C ASN A 59 -1.30 -11.77 -1.56
N GLN A 60 -1.78 -11.33 -2.73
CA GLN A 60 -3.21 -11.42 -3.04
C GLN A 60 -3.62 -12.88 -3.31
N PRO A 61 -4.78 -13.32 -2.77
CA PRO A 61 -5.24 -14.71 -2.84
C PRO A 61 -5.53 -15.19 -4.27
N ASP A 62 -5.61 -14.30 -5.25
CA ASP A 62 -5.79 -14.64 -6.65
C ASP A 62 -4.50 -15.15 -7.32
N MET A 63 -3.33 -14.84 -6.75
CA MET A 63 -2.02 -15.32 -7.22
C MET A 63 -1.60 -16.61 -6.53
N VAL A 64 -1.96 -16.77 -5.24
CA VAL A 64 -1.67 -17.97 -4.47
C VAL A 64 -2.79 -18.97 -4.71
N GLN A 65 -2.55 -19.96 -5.56
CA GLN A 65 -3.39 -21.16 -5.67
C GLN A 65 -3.81 -21.58 -4.26
N LYS A 66 -5.11 -21.49 -3.95
CA LYS A 66 -5.75 -21.60 -2.61
C LYS A 66 -5.40 -22.87 -1.80
N LYS A 67 -4.55 -23.76 -2.31
CA LYS A 67 -4.15 -25.02 -1.67
C LYS A 67 -3.07 -24.87 -0.59
N TYR A 68 -2.16 -23.90 -0.70
CA TYR A 68 -1.05 -23.79 0.28
C TYR A 68 -1.41 -23.03 1.55
N PHE A 69 -2.39 -22.12 1.50
CA PHE A 69 -2.75 -21.31 2.67
C PHE A 69 -3.52 -22.12 3.73
N HIS A 70 -4.33 -23.09 3.31
CA HIS A 70 -4.98 -24.03 4.24
C HIS A 70 -3.99 -25.00 4.89
N PHE A 71 -2.85 -25.26 4.24
CA PHE A 71 -1.83 -26.16 4.76
C PHE A 71 -0.84 -25.49 5.72
N PHE A 72 -0.77 -24.15 5.72
CA PHE A 72 0.14 -23.40 6.60
C PHE A 72 -0.54 -22.94 7.91
N PHE A 73 -1.87 -23.04 7.98
CA PHE A 73 -2.67 -22.62 9.15
C PHE A 73 -3.46 -23.75 9.80
N CYS A 74 -3.23 -25.01 9.39
CA CYS A 74 -3.70 -26.21 10.07
C CYS A 74 -2.50 -27.02 10.58
#